data_AF-A0A965ZFN8-F1
#
_entry.id   AF-A0A965ZFN8-F1
#
_cell.length_a   1.000
_cell.length_b   1.000
_cell.length_c   1.000
_cell.angle_alpha   90.00
_cell.angle_beta   90.00
_cell.angle_gamma   90.00
#
_symmetry.space_group_name_H-M   'P 1'
#
loop_
_entity.id
_entity.type
_entity.pdbx_description
1 polymer ?
#
loop_
_entity_poly.entity_id
_entity_poly.type
_entity_poly.pdbx_seq_one_letter_code
_entity_poly.pdbx_strand_id
1 'polypeptide(L)'
;MPTKLLSFWQLIKIIPEKWQEENYGQAGGGFWAVAILDTQVIWYNDIEDGFNISPYKTPGTIAKYYCDQYSLTEILFQILNSK
;
A
#
# COMPACT_ATOMS: atom_id res chain seq x y z
N MET A 1 21.99 0.68 5.51
CA MET A 1 20.62 0.82 6.02
C MET A 1 19.73 1.69 5.12
N PRO A 2 20.10 2.90 4.66
CA PRO A 2 19.27 3.69 3.73
C PRO A 2 19.13 3.06 2.34
N THR A 3 20.23 2.50 1.84
CA THR A 3 20.28 1.85 0.51
C THR A 3 19.39 0.62 0.41
N LYS A 4 19.24 -0.18 1.48
CA LYS A 4 18.42 -1.39 1.44
C LYS A 4 16.93 -1.07 1.30
N LEU A 5 16.43 -0.09 2.07
CA LEU A 5 15.05 0.39 1.95
C LEU A 5 14.79 0.99 0.58
N LEU A 6 15.71 1.82 0.08
CA LEU A 6 15.56 2.44 -1.23
C LEU A 6 15.55 1.38 -2.34
N SER A 7 16.48 0.43 -2.34
CA SER A 7 16.50 -0.67 -3.29
C SER A 7 15.23 -1.51 -3.21
N PHE A 8 14.75 -1.80 -1.99
CA PHE A 8 13.50 -2.54 -1.82
C PHE A 8 12.31 -1.77 -2.39
N TRP A 9 12.19 -0.48 -2.09
CA TRP A 9 11.17 0.39 -2.67
C TRP A 9 11.20 0.41 -4.19
N GLN A 10 12.40 0.50 -4.80
CA GLN A 10 12.52 0.47 -6.27
C GLN A 10 12.02 -0.84 -6.90
N LEU A 11 12.06 -1.95 -6.17
CA LEU A 11 11.62 -3.26 -6.66
C LEU A 11 10.10 -3.45 -6.61
N ILE A 12 9.43 -2.86 -5.61
CA ILE A 12 8.01 -3.12 -5.35
C ILE A 12 7.09 -1.98 -5.80
N LYS A 13 7.62 -0.77 -6.00
CA LYS A 13 6.81 0.39 -6.38
C LYS A 13 6.19 0.18 -7.75
N ILE A 14 4.97 0.68 -7.89
CA ILE A 14 4.28 0.81 -9.18
C ILE A 14 4.10 2.29 -9.49
N ILE A 15 3.61 2.60 -10.70
CA ILE A 15 3.06 3.93 -10.96
C ILE A 15 1.79 4.06 -10.11
N PRO A 16 1.63 5.11 -9.28
CA PRO A 16 0.45 5.25 -8.44
C PRO A 16 -0.83 5.24 -9.28
N GLU A 17 -1.77 4.40 -8.86
CA GLU A 17 -3.08 4.26 -9.51
C GLU A 17 -4.17 4.05 -8.47
N LYS A 18 -5.41 4.46 -8.78
CA LYS A 18 -6.54 4.27 -7.87
C LYS A 18 -7.03 2.82 -7.96
N TRP A 19 -7.04 2.13 -6.83
CA TRP A 19 -7.63 0.81 -6.67
C TRP A 19 -8.92 0.90 -5.88
N GLN A 20 -9.94 0.17 -6.31
CA GLN A 20 -11.25 0.17 -5.67
C GLN A 20 -11.18 -0.49 -4.29
N GLU A 21 -11.82 0.14 -3.32
CA GLU A 21 -12.08 -0.41 -2.00
C GLU A 21 -13.58 -0.24 -1.74
N GLU A 22 -14.25 -1.33 -1.37
CA GLU A 22 -15.71 -1.41 -1.44
C GLU A 22 -16.43 -0.69 -0.30
N ASN A 23 -15.78 -0.44 0.84
CA ASN A 23 -16.46 0.04 2.05
C ASN A 23 -16.40 1.57 2.22
N TYR A 24 -15.24 2.16 1.97
CA TYR A 24 -14.93 3.56 2.26
C TYR A 24 -14.28 4.29 1.08
N GLY A 25 -13.68 3.57 0.13
CA GLY A 25 -12.99 4.16 -1.02
C GLY A 25 -13.91 4.67 -2.15
N GLN A 26 -15.18 4.25 -2.21
CA GLN A 26 -16.03 4.47 -3.40
C GLN A 26 -16.21 5.95 -3.79
N ALA A 27 -16.40 6.85 -2.82
CA ALA A 27 -16.63 8.27 -3.08
C ALA A 27 -15.43 8.98 -3.74
N GLY A 28 -14.21 8.49 -3.46
CA GLY A 28 -12.95 9.00 -4.03
C GLY A 28 -12.45 8.19 -5.24
N GLY A 29 -13.24 7.24 -5.74
CA GLY A 29 -12.83 6.32 -6.80
C GLY A 29 -11.78 5.28 -6.35
N GLY A 30 -11.68 5.04 -5.04
CA GLY A 30 -10.71 4.13 -4.43
C GLY A 30 -9.58 4.85 -3.69
N PHE A 31 -8.54 4.10 -3.35
CA PHE A 31 -7.31 4.61 -2.73
C PHE A 31 -6.11 4.40 -3.64
N TRP A 32 -5.02 5.14 -3.40
CA TRP A 32 -3.84 5.11 -4.26
C TRP A 32 -2.98 3.89 -3.97
N ALA A 33 -3.02 2.87 -4.81
CA ALA A 33 -2.04 1.78 -4.78
C ALA A 33 -0.69 2.33 -5.25
N VAL A 34 0.37 2.10 -4.46
CA VAL A 34 1.71 2.66 -4.73
C VAL A 34 2.80 1.59 -4.83
N ALA A 35 2.55 0.39 -4.30
CA ALA A 35 3.46 -0.75 -4.43
C ALA A 35 2.73 -2.08 -4.30
N ILE A 36 3.30 -3.12 -4.90
CA ILE A 36 2.79 -4.49 -4.87
C ILE A 36 3.93 -5.41 -4.46
N LEU A 37 3.63 -6.33 -3.54
CA LEU A 37 4.53 -7.41 -3.16
C LEU A 37 3.72 -8.69 -2.97
N ASP A 38 4.00 -9.69 -3.80
CA ASP A 38 3.29 -10.97 -3.79
C ASP A 38 1.77 -10.78 -3.85
N THR A 39 1.01 -11.18 -2.82
CA THR A 39 -0.45 -10.99 -2.75
C THR A 39 -0.85 -9.77 -1.91
N GLN A 40 0.05 -8.82 -1.68
CA GLN A 40 -0.19 -7.62 -0.89
C GLN A 40 0.01 -6.34 -1.70
N VAL A 41 -0.81 -5.34 -1.39
CA VAL A 41 -0.73 -3.99 -1.94
C VAL A 41 -0.49 -3.00 -0.81
N ILE A 42 0.46 -2.10 -1.02
CA ILE A 42 0.64 -0.90 -0.21
C ILE A 42 -0.17 0.20 -0.87
N TRP A 43 -1.06 0.83 -0.12
CA TRP A 43 -1.92 1.89 -0.61
C TRP A 43 -1.90 3.11 0.32
N TYR A 44 -2.05 4.29 -0.27
CA TYR A 44 -2.15 5.56 0.42
C TYR A 44 -3.61 5.99 0.52
N ASN A 45 -4.03 6.25 1.75
CA ASN A 45 -5.32 6.82 2.10
C ASN A 45 -5.22 8.35 2.05
N ASP A 46 -5.74 8.96 0.98
CA ASP A 46 -5.76 10.41 0.77
C ASP A 46 -6.80 11.14 1.64
N ILE A 47 -7.65 10.42 2.37
CA ILE A 47 -8.61 10.97 3.34
C ILE A 47 -7.98 11.10 4.72
N GLU A 48 -7.24 10.08 5.15
CA GLU A 48 -6.64 9.99 6.50
C GLU A 48 -5.14 10.34 6.53
N ASP A 49 -4.52 10.63 5.38
CA ASP A 49 -3.10 10.93 5.20
C ASP A 49 -2.15 9.87 5.80
N GLY A 50 -2.20 8.65 5.24
CA GLY A 50 -1.34 7.58 5.69
C GLY A 50 -1.33 6.37 4.76
N PHE A 51 -0.38 5.47 4.98
CA PHE A 51 -0.26 4.24 4.22
C PHE A 51 -0.81 3.05 4.99
N ASN A 52 -1.34 2.10 4.24
CA ASN A 52 -1.82 0.82 4.72
C ASN A 52 -1.29 -0.30 3.83
N ILE A 53 -1.36 -1.53 4.34
CA ILE A 53 -1.06 -2.73 3.58
C ILE A 53 -2.25 -3.68 3.63
N SER A 54 -2.59 -4.27 2.50
CA SER A 54 -3.76 -5.16 2.43
C SER A 54 -3.55 -6.28 1.43
N PRO A 55 -4.17 -7.45 1.65
CA PRO A 55 -4.20 -8.48 0.63
C PRO A 55 -5.02 -8.00 -0.58
N TYR A 56 -4.65 -8.49 -1.76
CA TYR A 56 -5.47 -8.37 -2.96
C TYR A 56 -5.49 -9.72 -3.70
N LYS A 57 -6.58 -9.96 -4.45
CA LYS A 57 -6.72 -11.15 -5.33
C LYS A 57 -6.59 -10.79 -6.81
N THR A 58 -7.10 -9.62 -7.17
CA THR A 58 -7.11 -9.09 -8.53
C THR A 58 -6.52 -7.69 -8.49
N PRO A 59 -5.54 -7.34 -9.34
CA PRO A 59 -5.06 -5.98 -9.45
C PRO A 59 -6.21 -5.00 -9.68
N GLY A 60 -6.16 -3.85 -8.99
CA GLY A 60 -7.24 -2.85 -9.03
C GLY A 60 -8.24 -2.95 -7.87
N THR A 61 -8.11 -3.92 -6.97
CA THR A 61 -9.03 -4.09 -5.83
C THR A 61 -8.28 -4.28 -4.50
N ILE A 62 -8.63 -3.49 -3.49
CA ILE A 62 -8.15 -3.62 -2.11
C ILE A 62 -9.16 -4.46 -1.33
N ALA A 63 -8.76 -5.63 -0.83
CA ALA A 63 -9.72 -6.58 -0.25
C ALA A 63 -10.13 -6.26 1.20
N LYS A 64 -9.32 -5.51 1.95
CA LYS A 64 -9.61 -5.17 3.35
C LYS A 64 -9.14 -3.75 3.65
N TYR A 65 -10.03 -2.93 4.20
CA TYR A 65 -9.70 -1.61 4.70
C TYR A 65 -8.95 -1.69 6.03
N TYR A 66 -7.99 -0.81 6.22
CA TYR A 66 -7.29 -0.56 7.47
C TYR A 66 -7.12 0.94 7.68
N CYS A 67 -6.97 1.36 8.93
CA CYS A 67 -6.83 2.75 9.35
C CYS A 67 -5.60 2.89 10.25
N ASP A 68 -4.50 2.24 9.87
CA ASP A 68 -3.29 2.21 10.70
C ASP A 68 -2.41 3.46 10.50
N GLN A 69 -2.61 4.18 9.39
CA GLN A 69 -1.97 5.45 9.04
C GLN A 69 -0.43 5.44 9.18
N TYR A 70 0.22 4.35 8.76
CA TYR A 70 1.67 4.25 8.80
C TYR A 70 2.34 5.22 7.81
N SER A 71 3.56 5.63 8.10
CA SER A 71 4.46 6.15 7.07
C SER A 71 4.90 5.04 6.11
N LEU A 72 5.24 5.40 4.88
CA LEU A 72 5.77 4.45 3.90
C LEU A 72 7.01 3.72 4.44
N THR A 73 7.89 4.46 5.12
CA THR A 73 9.13 3.90 5.69
C THR A 73 8.84 2.84 6.75
N GLU A 74 7.82 3.03 7.59
CA GLU A 74 7.41 2.03 8.59
C GLU A 74 6.90 0.74 7.92
N ILE A 75 6.07 0.84 6.89
CA ILE A 75 5.60 -0.33 6.14
C ILE A 75 6.78 -1.08 5.53
N LEU A 76 7.70 -0.38 4.86
CA LEU A 76 8.87 -1.00 4.24
C LEU A 76 9.77 -1.68 5.28
N PHE A 77 9.96 -1.06 6.45
CA PHE A 77 10.69 -1.67 7.56
C PHE A 77 9.99 -2.91 8.10
N GLN A 78 8.67 -2.87 8.29
CA GLN A 78 7.91 -4.03 8.76
C GLN A 78 8.04 -5.20 7.77
N ILE A 79 7.92 -4.96 6.47
CA ILE A 79 8.04 -6.00 5.44
C ILE A 79 9.47 -6.57 5.38
N LEU A 80 10.50 -5.72 5.43
CA LEU A 80 11.88 -6.19 5.35
C LEU A 80 12.35 -6.97 6.58
N ASN A 81 11.72 -6.76 7.73
CA ASN A 81 12.09 -7.38 9.01
C ASN A 81 11.06 -8.39 9.52
N SER A 82 10.02 -8.72 8.75
CA SER A 82 9.01 -9.74 9.10
C SER A 82 9.49 -11.17 8.82
N LYS A 83 10.79 -11.43 9.03
CA LYS A 83 11.40 -12.76 8.98
C LYS A 83 12.23 -13.04 10.22
#